data_AF-A0A2V5KQA6-F1
#
_entry.id   AF-A0A2V5KQA6-F1
#
_cell.length_a   1.000
_cell.length_b   1.000
_cell.length_c   1.000
_cell.angle_alpha   90.00
_cell.angle_beta   90.00
_cell.angle_gamma   90.00
#
_symmetry.space_group_name_H-M   'P 1'
#
loop_
_entity.id
_entity.type
_entity.pdbx_description
1 polymer ?
#
loop_
_entity_poly.entity_id
_entity_poly.type
_entity_poly.pdbx_seq_one_letter_code
_entity_poly.pdbx_strand_id
1 'polypeptide(L)'
;MYGLQGKRPNVDFDGKIVYFIGVYESGSCPYTLKKVELSSDRKTLTVPLSEPKGACTTDATPRTFVIGLDKETANEIENVVMVRSGVETKLPLNP
;
A
#
# COMPACT_ATOMS: atom_id res chain seq x y z
N MET A 1 8.77 15.35 9.87
CA MET A 1 8.17 15.89 8.63
C MET A 1 8.13 14.75 7.61
N TYR A 2 6.98 14.39 7.05
CA TYR A 2 6.75 13.12 6.30
C TYR A 2 7.38 13.05 4.89
N GLY A 3 8.29 13.96 4.52
CA GLY A 3 9.07 13.88 3.28
C GLY A 3 8.25 13.81 1.98
N LEU A 4 7.00 14.29 1.98
CA LEU A 4 6.14 14.27 0.80
C LEU A 4 6.72 15.20 -0.29
N GLN A 5 7.04 14.64 -1.45
CA GLN A 5 7.57 15.36 -2.60
C GLN A 5 6.55 15.37 -3.75
N GLY A 6 6.55 16.44 -4.55
CA GLY A 6 5.65 16.60 -5.71
C GLY A 6 4.33 17.32 -5.41
N LYS A 7 3.49 17.45 -6.44
CA LYS A 7 2.16 18.07 -6.33
C LYS A 7 1.19 17.08 -5.71
N ARG A 8 0.35 17.54 -4.78
CA ARG A 8 -0.75 16.73 -4.22
C ARG A 8 -1.61 16.19 -5.37
N PRO A 9 -1.86 14.87 -5.44
CA PRO A 9 -2.76 14.32 -6.44
C PRO A 9 -4.16 14.90 -6.24
N ASN A 10 -4.83 15.27 -7.33
CA ASN A 10 -6.24 15.65 -7.30
C ASN A 10 -7.06 14.37 -7.19
N VAL A 11 -7.54 14.08 -5.99
CA VAL A 11 -8.33 12.88 -5.70
C VAL A 11 -9.78 13.30 -5.51
N ASP A 12 -10.67 12.72 -6.31
CA ASP A 12 -12.11 12.78 -6.09
C ASP A 12 -12.46 11.84 -4.94
N PHE A 13 -12.80 12.40 -3.78
CA PHE A 13 -13.17 11.65 -2.58
C PHE A 13 -14.66 11.25 -2.56
N ASP A 14 -15.48 11.78 -3.48
CA ASP A 14 -16.89 11.42 -3.56
C ASP A 14 -17.05 10.07 -4.26
N GLY A 15 -16.29 9.86 -5.35
CA GLY A 15 -16.27 8.63 -6.14
C GLY A 15 -15.28 7.56 -5.65
N LYS A 16 -14.33 7.90 -4.77
CA LYS A 16 -13.24 6.98 -4.37
C LYS A 16 -13.08 6.84 -2.87
N ILE A 17 -12.69 5.64 -2.48
CA ILE A 17 -12.11 5.36 -1.16
C ILE A 17 -10.59 5.35 -1.30
N VAL A 18 -9.91 5.97 -0.32
CA VAL A 18 -8.45 6.11 -0.32
C VAL A 18 -7.86 5.34 0.85
N TYR A 19 -6.99 4.40 0.56
CA TYR A 19 -6.22 3.64 1.54
C TYR A 19 -4.84 4.27 1.74
N PHE A 20 -4.50 4.57 2.99
CA PHE A 20 -3.18 5.04 3.39
C PHE A 20 -2.42 3.88 4.02
N ILE A 21 -1.36 3.42 3.36
CA ILE A 21 -0.55 2.29 3.81
C ILE A 21 0.79 2.84 4.29
N GLY A 22 0.95 2.88 5.61
CA GLY A 22 2.20 3.27 6.26
C GLY A 22 3.11 2.07 6.48
N VAL A 23 4.39 2.22 6.15
CA VAL A 23 5.44 1.23 6.42
C VAL A 23 6.64 1.90 7.05
N TYR A 24 7.40 1.13 7.83
CA TYR A 24 8.75 1.47 8.25
C TYR A 24 9.73 0.60 7.48
N GLU A 25 10.71 1.22 6.83
CA GLU A 25 11.65 0.57 5.93
C GLU A 25 13.07 1.12 6.09
N SER A 26 14.04 0.53 5.39
CA SER A 26 15.38 1.10 5.26
C SER A 26 15.33 2.38 4.42
N GLY A 27 15.91 3.47 4.92
CA GLY A 27 16.07 4.70 4.14
C GLY A 27 16.96 4.53 2.91
N SER A 28 17.95 3.63 2.96
CA SER A 28 18.84 3.34 1.81
C SER A 28 18.27 2.31 0.83
N CYS A 29 17.24 1.56 1.23
CA CYS A 29 16.62 0.50 0.44
C CYS A 29 15.08 0.63 0.48
N PRO A 30 14.51 1.68 -0.12
CA PRO A 30 13.08 1.90 -0.05
C PRO A 30 12.32 0.83 -0.82
N TYR A 31 11.17 0.39 -0.29
CA TYR A 31 10.31 -0.56 -0.96
C TYR A 31 9.74 0.06 -2.25
N THR A 32 9.63 -0.78 -3.28
CA THR A 32 8.88 -0.44 -4.49
C THR A 32 7.52 -1.10 -4.43
N LEU A 33 6.45 -0.30 -4.53
CA LEU A 33 5.10 -0.80 -4.74
C LEU A 33 5.02 -1.43 -6.14
N LYS A 34 4.64 -2.71 -6.19
CA LYS A 34 4.34 -3.41 -7.44
C LYS A 34 2.87 -3.24 -7.81
N LYS A 35 2.44 -3.89 -8.88
CA LYS A 35 1.04 -3.85 -9.31
C LYS A 35 0.15 -4.34 -8.16
N VAL A 36 -0.76 -3.48 -7.73
CA VAL A 36 -1.82 -3.84 -6.78
C VAL A 36 -2.82 -4.71 -7.52
N GLU A 37 -3.23 -5.80 -6.90
CA GLU A 37 -4.10 -6.81 -7.52
C GLU A 37 -5.36 -7.01 -6.68
N LEU A 38 -6.50 -7.09 -7.35
CA LEU A 38 -7.77 -7.43 -6.74
C LEU A 38 -8.11 -8.86 -7.12
N SER A 39 -8.49 -9.69 -6.15
CA SER A 39 -8.93 -11.05 -6.40
C SER A 39 -10.16 -11.10 -7.32
N SER A 40 -10.36 -12.22 -8.01
CA SER A 40 -11.48 -12.38 -8.96
C SER A 40 -12.86 -12.22 -8.30
N ASP A 41 -12.97 -12.53 -7.00
CA ASP A 41 -14.18 -12.34 -6.18
C ASP A 41 -14.29 -10.94 -5.57
N ARG A 42 -13.32 -10.06 -5.83
CA ARG A 42 -13.20 -8.67 -5.35
C ARG A 42 -13.10 -8.50 -3.83
N LYS A 43 -12.94 -9.60 -3.08
CA LYS A 43 -12.90 -9.56 -1.61
C LYS A 43 -11.51 -9.31 -1.05
N THR A 44 -10.45 -9.50 -1.83
CA THR A 44 -9.06 -9.39 -1.36
C THR A 44 -8.24 -8.47 -2.24
N LEU A 45 -7.69 -7.42 -1.64
CA LEU A 45 -6.74 -6.51 -2.25
C LEU A 45 -5.32 -6.91 -1.86
N THR A 46 -4.51 -7.32 -2.83
CA THR A 46 -3.10 -7.67 -2.62
C THR A 46 -2.23 -6.46 -2.95
N VAL A 47 -1.37 -6.08 -1.99
CA VAL A 47 -0.43 -4.96 -2.09
C VAL A 47 1.00 -5.50 -1.97
N PRO A 48 1.64 -5.81 -3.11
CA PRO A 48 2.98 -6.35 -3.12
C PRO A 48 4.04 -5.23 -3.02
N LEU A 49 4.94 -5.38 -2.05
CA LEU A 49 6.10 -4.53 -1.82
C LEU A 49 7.39 -5.33 -2.07
N SER A 50 8.26 -4.82 -2.95
CA SER A 50 9.57 -5.42 -3.18
C SER A 50 10.68 -4.61 -2.53
N GLU A 51 11.56 -5.27 -1.79
CA GLU A 51 12.79 -4.69 -1.27
C GLU A 51 13.91 -4.75 -2.32
N PRO A 52 14.65 -3.65 -2.54
CA PRO A 52 15.84 -3.68 -3.38
C PRO A 52 16.95 -4.49 -2.70
N LYS A 53 17.78 -5.17 -3.50
CA LYS A 53 18.93 -5.94 -2.97
C LYS A 53 20.07 -5.00 -2.60
N GLY A 54 20.78 -5.28 -1.50
CA GLY A 54 22.00 -4.56 -1.14
C GLY A 54 22.25 -4.50 0.36
N ALA A 55 23.26 -3.72 0.77
CA ALA A 55 23.50 -3.38 2.16
C ALA A 55 22.54 -2.25 2.57
N CYS A 56 21.51 -2.62 3.33
CA CYS A 56 20.44 -1.71 3.74
C CYS A 56 20.67 -1.18 5.17
N THR A 57 20.30 0.08 5.41
CA THR A 57 20.31 0.68 6.76
C THR A 57 19.11 0.19 7.58
N THR A 58 19.20 0.30 8.91
CA THR A 58 18.14 -0.12 9.85
C THR A 58 17.41 1.07 10.49
N ASP A 59 17.44 2.21 9.82
CA ASP A 59 16.97 3.52 10.29
C ASP A 59 15.45 3.67 10.37
N ALA A 60 14.69 2.62 10.02
CA ALA A 60 13.22 2.55 10.12
C ALA A 60 12.54 3.83 9.58
N THR A 61 12.96 4.28 8.41
CA THR A 61 12.42 5.46 7.75
C THR A 61 10.94 5.22 7.41
N PRO A 62 10.01 6.12 7.81
CA PRO A 62 8.60 5.98 7.49
C PRO A 62 8.32 6.32 6.03
N ARG A 63 7.53 5.48 5.35
CA ARG A 63 6.98 5.75 4.01
C ARG A 63 5.49 5.47 3.98
N THR A 64 4.76 6.26 3.17
CA THR A 64 3.33 6.08 2.97
C THR A 64 3.03 5.90 1.49
N PHE A 65 2.26 4.85 1.18
CA PHE A 65 1.64 4.65 -0.11
C PHE A 65 0.17 5.05 -0.02
N VAL A 66 -0.34 5.70 -1.07
CA VAL A 66 -1.73 6.16 -1.16
C VAL A 66 -2.37 5.47 -2.35
N ILE A 67 -3.38 4.65 -2.10
CA ILE A 67 -4.09 3.89 -3.13
C ILE A 67 -5.53 4.37 -3.16
N GLY A 68 -5.98 4.90 -4.30
CA GLY A 68 -7.37 5.24 -4.54
C GLY A 68 -8.07 4.12 -5.29
N LEU A 69 -9.24 3.71 -4.80
CA LEU A 69 -10.11 2.72 -5.44
C LEU A 69 -11.50 3.32 -5.63
N ASP A 70 -12.16 2.96 -6.72
CA ASP A 70 -13.55 3.35 -6.93
C ASP A 70 -14.42 2.78 -5.81
N LYS A 71 -15.34 3.60 -5.29
CA LYS A 71 -16.10 3.30 -4.07
C LYS A 71 -16.87 1.98 -4.17
N GLU A 72 -17.44 1.68 -5.34
CA GLU A 72 -18.12 0.40 -5.60
C GLU A 72 -17.18 -0.79 -5.36
N THR A 73 -15.97 -0.74 -5.90
CA THR A 73 -14.98 -1.81 -5.70
C THR A 73 -14.47 -1.85 -4.27
N ALA A 74 -14.21 -0.70 -3.65
CA ALA A 74 -13.69 -0.63 -2.29
C ALA A 74 -14.65 -1.22 -1.25
N ASN A 75 -15.95 -1.05 -1.45
CA ASN A 75 -16.99 -1.58 -0.55
C ASN A 75 -17.13 -3.12 -0.60
N GLU A 76 -16.62 -3.76 -1.65
CA GLU A 76 -16.62 -5.23 -1.77
C GLU A 76 -15.39 -5.89 -1.09
N ILE A 77 -14.36 -5.10 -0.77
CA ILE A 77 -13.10 -5.61 -0.20
C ILE A 77 -13.29 -5.91 1.28
N GLU A 78 -13.06 -7.18 1.64
CA GLU A 78 -13.09 -7.67 3.01
C GLU A 78 -11.68 -7.80 3.61
N ASN A 79 -10.65 -7.90 2.78
CA ASN A 79 -9.28 -8.16 3.22
C ASN A 79 -8.25 -7.39 2.40
N VAL A 80 -7.22 -6.89 3.07
CA VAL A 80 -5.99 -6.40 2.43
C VAL A 80 -4.86 -7.36 2.77
N VAL A 81 -4.13 -7.84 1.77
CA VAL A 81 -2.96 -8.69 1.95
C VAL A 81 -1.71 -7.92 1.54
N MET A 82 -0.88 -7.61 2.53
CA MET A 82 0.44 -7.02 2.31
C MET A 82 1.43 -8.14 2.04
N VAL A 83 2.11 -8.12 0.89
CA VAL A 83 3.14 -9.12 0.54
C VAL A 83 4.50 -8.44 0.57
N ARG A 84 5.38 -8.87 1.47
CA ARG A 84 6.75 -8.36 1.59
C ARG A 84 7.74 -9.50 1.64
N SER A 85 8.66 -9.55 0.69
CA SER A 85 9.72 -10.56 0.63
C SER A 85 9.20 -12.01 0.74
N GLY A 86 8.04 -12.27 0.13
CA GLY A 86 7.35 -13.58 0.17
C GLY A 86 6.53 -13.85 1.43
N VAL A 87 6.55 -12.95 2.43
CA VAL A 87 5.73 -13.04 3.64
C VAL A 87 4.43 -12.28 3.42
N GLU A 88 3.31 -12.96 3.63
CA GLU A 88 1.98 -12.37 3.56
C GLU A 88 1.51 -11.93 4.95
N THR A 89 0.95 -10.74 5.03
CA THR A 89 0.24 -10.22 6.21
C THR A 89 -1.18 -9.88 5.79
N LYS A 90 -2.14 -10.67 6.28
CA LYS A 90 -3.56 -10.48 6.02
C LYS A 90 -4.17 -9.55 7.06
N LEU A 91 -4.80 -8.47 6.60
CA LEU A 91 -5.49 -7.47 7.38
C LEU A 91 -6.98 -7.54 7.03
N PRO A 92 -7.83 -8.10 7.91
CA PRO A 92 -9.27 -8.06 7.70
C PRO A 92 -9.75 -6.62 7.82
N LEU A 93 -10.54 -6.16 6.85
CA LEU A 93 -11.30 -4.94 6.94
C LEU A 93 -12.65 -5.32 7.52
N ASN A 94 -12.91 -4.91 8.75
CA ASN A 94 -14.26 -4.97 9.31
C ASN A 94 -14.94 -3.64 8.97
N PRO A 95 -15.88 -3.61 8.00
CA PRO A 95 -16.71 -2.44 7.77
C PRO A 95 -17.61 -2.14 8.98
#